data_AF-A0A521NQD2-F1
#
_entry.id   AF-A0A521NQD2-F1
#
_cell.length_a   1.000
_cell.length_b   1.000
_cell.length_c   1.000
_cell.angle_alpha   90.00
_cell.angle_beta   90.00
_cell.angle_gamma   90.00
#
_symmetry.space_group_name_H-M   'P 1'
#
loop_
_entity.id
_entity.type
_entity.pdbx_description
1 polymer ?
#
loop_
_entity_poly.entity_id
_entity_poly.type
_entity_poly.pdbx_seq_one_letter_code
_entity_poly.pdbx_strand_id
1 'polypeptide(L)'
;METRKINSVIQKSGRPRKHVKKDQRLTLVCTETERQYISKWAKEQDLTVSDYLRRKAFSQIEQKTDPEFSREARPMLVQLNYLIGNLKEMLEKEQGLSFTALKLAGVKSIIQQISLLQATLVPYTN
;
A
#
# COMPACT_ATOMS: atom_id res chain seq x y z
N MET A 1 5.37 57.09 34.87
CA MET A 1 4.45 57.10 33.71
C MET A 1 5.05 56.20 32.64
N GLU A 2 4.64 54.93 32.60
CA GLU A 2 5.06 53.99 31.55
C GLU A 2 3.96 53.93 30.48
N THR A 3 4.28 54.35 29.26
CA THR A 3 3.38 54.27 28.11
C THR A 3 3.50 52.90 27.47
N ARG A 4 2.47 52.06 27.65
CA ARG A 4 2.33 50.78 26.95
C ARG A 4 2.11 51.04 25.46
N LYS A 5 3.07 50.65 24.61
CA LYS A 5 2.91 50.58 23.15
C LYS A 5 1.86 49.52 22.82
N ILE A 6 0.73 49.96 22.25
CA ILE A 6 -0.27 49.08 21.64
C ILE A 6 0.32 48.63 20.29
N ASN A 7 0.73 47.37 20.19
CA ASN A 7 1.10 46.76 18.92
C ASN A 7 -0.15 46.67 18.04
N SER A 8 -0.29 47.58 17.08
CA SER A 8 -1.33 47.51 16.06
C SER A 8 -1.09 46.29 15.16
N VAL A 9 -1.95 45.28 15.28
CA VAL A 9 -1.99 44.15 14.35
C VAL A 9 -2.41 44.70 12.99
N ILE A 10 -1.45 44.86 12.10
CA ILE A 10 -1.69 45.28 10.71
C ILE A 10 -2.54 44.19 10.04
N GLN A 11 -3.82 44.45 9.88
CA GLN A 11 -4.71 43.66 9.04
C GLN A 11 -4.27 43.85 7.59
N LYS A 12 -3.43 42.92 7.10
CA LYS A 12 -3.00 42.90 5.69
C LYS A 12 -4.21 42.53 4.85
N SER A 13 -4.89 43.54 4.29
CA SER A 13 -5.88 43.38 3.23
C SER A 13 -5.21 42.77 2.00
N GLY A 14 -5.43 41.48 1.81
CA GLY A 14 -4.90 40.74 0.67
C GLY A 14 -5.54 39.36 0.60
N ARG A 15 -5.53 38.75 -0.59
CA ARG A 15 -5.98 37.37 -0.78
C ARG A 15 -5.25 36.48 0.23
N PRO A 16 -5.97 35.76 1.11
CA PRO A 16 -5.34 34.93 2.14
C PRO A 16 -4.33 33.99 1.48
N ARG A 17 -3.13 33.91 2.08
CA ARG A 17 -2.09 33.02 1.59
C ARG A 17 -2.64 31.60 1.62
N LYS A 18 -2.58 30.90 0.48
CA LYS A 18 -3.00 29.49 0.41
C LYS A 18 -2.26 28.70 1.50
N HIS A 19 -3.01 27.88 2.22
CA HIS A 19 -2.54 27.08 3.35
C HIS A 19 -1.36 26.15 2.99
N VAL A 20 -1.29 25.70 1.74
CA VAL A 20 -0.16 24.92 1.22
C VAL A 20 0.32 25.55 -0.09
N LYS A 21 1.52 26.11 -0.08
CA LYS A 21 2.18 26.65 -1.26
C LYS A 21 3.14 25.60 -1.82
N LYS A 22 2.87 25.10 -3.03
CA LYS A 22 3.84 24.31 -3.81
C LYS A 22 4.82 25.28 -4.47
N ASP A 23 5.94 25.58 -3.81
CA ASP A 23 6.92 26.57 -4.30
C ASP A 23 8.23 25.97 -4.83
N GLN A 24 8.46 24.68 -4.59
CA GLN A 24 9.60 23.95 -5.13
C GLN A 24 9.31 23.45 -6.54
N ARG A 25 10.35 23.49 -7.40
CA ARG A 25 10.31 22.97 -8.77
C ARG A 25 11.26 21.78 -8.89
N LEU A 26 10.81 20.72 -9.54
CA LEU A 26 11.63 19.56 -9.88
C LEU A 26 11.60 19.38 -11.39
N THR A 27 12.78 19.35 -12.01
CA THR A 27 12.95 19.11 -13.44
C THR A 27 13.32 17.65 -13.65
N LEU A 28 12.62 16.98 -14.56
CA LEU A 28 12.90 15.59 -14.94
C LEU A 28 13.43 15.56 -16.37
N VAL A 29 14.59 14.93 -16.58
CA VAL A 29 15.08 14.61 -17.91
C VAL A 29 14.45 13.28 -18.33
N CYS A 30 13.88 13.25 -19.54
CA CYS A 30 13.28 12.05 -20.11
C CYS A 30 13.46 12.07 -21.63
N THR A 31 13.34 10.89 -22.23
CA THR A 31 13.23 10.71 -23.67
C THR A 31 11.87 11.20 -24.17
N GLU A 32 11.77 11.46 -25.48
CA GLU A 32 10.50 11.88 -26.10
C GLU A 32 9.41 10.82 -25.92
N THR A 33 9.77 9.54 -26.01
CA THR A 33 8.84 8.42 -25.81
C THR A 33 8.30 8.38 -24.38
N GLU A 34 9.16 8.54 -23.37
CA GLU A 34 8.74 8.60 -21.96
C GLU A 34 7.80 9.78 -21.70
N ARG A 35 8.11 10.95 -22.27
CA ARG A 35 7.25 12.13 -22.16
C ARG A 35 5.84 11.87 -22.71
N GLN A 36 5.74 11.19 -23.86
CA GLN A 36 4.46 10.81 -24.46
C GLN A 36 3.67 9.87 -23.57
N TYR A 37 4.31 8.83 -23.02
CA TYR A 37 3.67 7.91 -22.09
C TYR A 37 3.19 8.60 -20.81
N ILE A 38 4.04 9.42 -20.19
CA ILE A 38 3.68 10.18 -18.98
C ILE A 38 2.47 11.09 -19.25
N SER A 39 2.45 11.79 -20.38
CA SER A 39 1.32 12.65 -20.75
C SER A 39 0.04 11.85 -21.00
N LYS A 40 0.16 10.69 -21.64
CA LYS A 40 -0.98 9.81 -21.91
C LYS A 40 -1.58 9.28 -20.59
N TRP A 41 -0.76 8.74 -19.69
CA TRP A 41 -1.21 8.21 -18.41
C TRP A 41 -1.79 9.29 -17.49
N ALA A 42 -1.24 10.50 -17.53
CA ALA A 42 -1.80 11.64 -16.80
C ALA A 42 -3.22 11.95 -17.31
N LYS A 43 -3.41 11.98 -18.63
CA LYS A 43 -4.71 12.22 -19.26
C LYS A 43 -5.74 11.13 -18.96
N GLU A 44 -5.33 9.87 -18.98
CA GLU A 44 -6.19 8.71 -18.64
C GLU A 44 -6.73 8.79 -17.20
N GLN A 45 -6.03 9.48 -16.30
CA GLN A 45 -6.43 9.67 -14.91
C GLN A 45 -7.02 11.05 -14.62
N ASP A 46 -7.26 11.87 -15.65
CA ASP A 46 -7.73 13.26 -15.53
C ASP A 46 -6.84 14.13 -14.61
N LEU A 47 -5.52 13.92 -14.72
CA LEU A 47 -4.51 14.64 -13.95
C LEU A 47 -3.58 15.44 -14.86
N THR A 48 -3.04 16.54 -14.32
CA THR A 48 -1.88 17.20 -14.94
C THR A 48 -0.65 16.29 -14.84
N VAL A 49 0.31 16.42 -15.75
CA VAL A 49 1.58 15.67 -15.69
C VAL A 49 2.27 15.84 -14.33
N SER A 50 2.29 17.07 -13.80
CA SER A 50 2.86 17.36 -12.48
C SER A 50 2.12 16.66 -11.34
N ASP A 51 0.78 16.63 -11.36
CA ASP A 51 0.02 15.97 -10.30
C ASP A 51 0.05 14.45 -10.44
N TYR A 52 0.08 13.93 -11.66
CA TYR A 52 0.28 12.50 -11.94
C TYR A 52 1.62 12.02 -11.39
N LEU A 53 2.73 12.68 -11.77
CA LEU A 53 4.06 12.31 -11.31
C LEU A 53 4.19 12.46 -9.79
N ARG A 54 3.65 13.53 -9.22
CA ARG A 54 3.62 13.74 -7.77
C ARG A 54 2.83 12.62 -7.08
N ARG A 55 1.61 12.33 -7.53
CA ARG A 55 0.76 11.28 -6.96
C ARG A 55 1.44 9.92 -7.05
N LYS A 56 2.04 9.58 -8.20
CA LYS A 56 2.79 8.34 -8.38
C LYS A 56 3.99 8.25 -7.43
N ALA A 57 4.79 9.31 -7.32
CA ALA A 57 5.92 9.37 -6.40
C ALA A 57 5.49 9.17 -4.94
N PHE A 58 4.41 9.83 -4.48
CA PHE A 58 3.92 9.66 -3.11
C PHE A 58 3.29 8.29 -2.87
N SER A 59 2.51 7.76 -3.81
CA SER A 59 1.93 6.42 -3.67
C SER A 59 2.97 5.31 -3.55
N GLN A 60 4.13 5.45 -4.20
CA GLN A 60 5.24 4.50 -4.04
C GLN A 60 5.97 4.67 -2.69
N ILE A 61 5.98 5.88 -2.12
CA ILE A 61 6.54 6.12 -0.78
C ILE A 61 5.64 5.51 0.30
N GLU A 62 4.31 5.62 0.14
CA GLU A 62 3.31 5.00 1.04
C GLU A 62 3.24 3.48 0.91
N GLN A 63 3.74 2.91 -0.20
CA GLN A 63 3.90 1.46 -0.37
C GLN A 63 5.16 0.90 0.29
N LYS A 64 6.01 1.72 0.93
CA LYS A 64 6.99 1.17 1.84
C LYS A 64 6.24 0.50 2.98
N THR A 65 6.28 -0.82 2.96
CA THR A 65 5.74 -1.69 3.98
C THR A 65 6.08 -1.15 5.36
N ASP A 66 5.09 -1.05 6.24
CA ASP A 66 5.37 -0.77 7.64
C ASP A 66 6.39 -1.82 8.13
N PRO A 67 7.61 -1.40 8.52
CA PRO A 67 8.66 -2.33 8.89
C PRO A 67 8.31 -3.16 10.14
N GLU A 68 7.40 -2.67 10.99
CA GLU A 68 6.88 -3.46 12.12
C GLU A 68 5.94 -4.55 11.62
N PHE A 69 5.00 -4.21 10.75
CA PHE A 69 4.10 -5.19 10.13
C PHE A 69 4.85 -6.24 9.32
N SER A 70 5.91 -5.86 8.62
CA SER A 70 6.76 -6.78 7.84
C SER A 70 7.47 -7.81 8.73
N ARG A 71 7.94 -7.38 9.90
CA ARG A 71 8.59 -8.24 10.89
C ARG A 71 7.62 -9.29 11.45
N GLU A 72 6.35 -8.94 11.63
CA GLU A 72 5.31 -9.84 12.14
C GLU A 72 4.71 -10.74 11.04
N ALA A 73 4.59 -10.23 9.82
CA ALA A 73 4.03 -10.96 8.68
C ALA A 73 4.89 -12.17 8.30
N ARG A 74 6.21 -12.11 8.47
CA ARG A 74 7.11 -13.22 8.12
C ARG A 74 6.92 -14.46 9.01
N PRO A 75 6.92 -14.37 10.35
CA PRO A 75 6.51 -15.47 11.23
C PRO A 75 5.11 -16.01 10.91
N MET A 76 4.15 -15.14 10.60
CA MET A 76 2.80 -15.56 10.22
C MET A 76 2.80 -16.40 8.95
N LEU A 77 3.53 -16.01 7.90
CA LEU A 77 3.66 -16.81 6.67
C LEU A 77 4.25 -18.20 6.93
N VAL A 78 5.25 -18.29 7.81
CA VAL A 78 5.84 -19.58 8.22
C VAL A 78 4.80 -20.47 8.90
N GLN A 79 4.02 -19.91 9.83
CA GLN A 79 2.95 -20.64 10.51
C GLN A 79 1.87 -21.12 9.54
N LEU A 80 1.43 -20.27 8.60
CA LEU A 80 0.42 -20.63 7.60
C LEU A 80 0.93 -21.77 6.68
N ASN A 81 2.20 -21.75 6.29
CA ASN A 81 2.80 -22.81 5.50
C ASN A 81 2.82 -24.15 6.24
N TYR A 82 3.20 -24.12 7.53
CA TYR A 82 3.17 -25.30 8.38
C TYR A 82 1.76 -25.87 8.51
N LEU A 83 0.75 -25.01 8.71
CA LEU A 83 -0.65 -25.44 8.78
C LEU A 83 -1.13 -26.10 7.48
N ILE A 84 -0.80 -25.53 6.32
CA ILE A 84 -1.12 -26.16 5.02
C ILE A 84 -0.46 -27.55 4.92
N GLY A 85 0.82 -27.66 5.33
CA GLY A 85 1.54 -28.93 5.34
C GLY A 85 0.83 -29.99 6.18
N ASN A 86 0.50 -29.66 7.43
CA ASN A 86 -0.22 -30.57 8.32
C ASN A 86 -1.58 -30.99 7.76
N LEU A 87 -2.35 -30.05 7.19
CA LEU A 87 -3.66 -30.35 6.61
C LEU A 87 -3.54 -31.27 5.39
N LYS A 88 -2.50 -31.09 4.56
CA LYS A 88 -2.23 -32.00 3.43
C LYS A 88 -1.83 -33.39 3.92
N GLU A 89 -0.96 -33.47 4.91
CA GLU A 89 -0.54 -34.75 5.50
C GLU A 89 -1.72 -35.50 6.13
N MET A 90 -2.62 -34.79 6.83
CA MET A 90 -3.88 -35.36 7.32
C MET A 90 -4.73 -35.90 6.17
N LEU A 91 -4.86 -35.16 5.06
CA LEU A 91 -5.61 -35.62 3.89
C LEU A 91 -4.99 -36.86 3.22
N GLU A 92 -3.67 -37.00 3.24
CA GLU A 92 -2.96 -38.15 2.67
C GLU A 92 -3.12 -39.38 3.56
N LYS A 93 -3.01 -39.22 4.88
CA LYS A 93 -3.18 -40.30 5.86
C LYS A 93 -4.62 -40.84 5.92
N GLU A 94 -5.60 -39.96 5.77
CA GLU A 94 -7.02 -40.31 5.89
C GLU A 94 -7.63 -40.85 4.60
N GLN A 95 -6.95 -40.79 3.45
CA GLN A 95 -7.42 -41.43 2.21
C GLN A 95 -7.52 -42.97 2.33
N GLY A 96 -6.93 -43.57 3.36
CA GLY A 96 -7.09 -44.99 3.71
C GLY A 96 -8.26 -45.32 4.66
N LEU A 97 -8.94 -44.32 5.22
CA LEU A 97 -10.03 -44.48 6.20
C LEU A 97 -11.28 -43.71 5.72
N SER A 98 -12.44 -44.04 6.29
CA SER A 98 -13.76 -43.53 5.89
C SER A 98 -13.92 -42.02 6.15
N PHE A 99 -13.27 -41.19 5.33
CA PHE A 99 -13.47 -39.75 5.32
C PHE A 99 -14.70 -39.44 4.47
N THR A 100 -15.77 -38.97 5.12
CA THR A 100 -16.97 -38.51 4.39
C THR A 100 -16.59 -37.40 3.42
N ALA A 101 -17.12 -37.44 2.19
CA ALA A 101 -16.83 -36.47 1.13
C ALA A 101 -16.96 -35.00 1.59
N LEU A 102 -17.89 -34.73 2.51
CA LEU A 102 -18.09 -33.41 3.14
C LEU A 102 -16.88 -32.94 3.96
N LYS A 103 -16.24 -33.84 4.72
CA LYS A 103 -15.02 -33.51 5.49
C LYS A 103 -13.84 -33.23 4.56
N LEU A 104 -13.69 -34.02 3.49
CA LEU A 104 -12.65 -33.78 2.45
C LEU A 104 -12.84 -32.40 1.80
N ALA A 105 -14.07 -32.06 1.43
CA ALA A 105 -14.39 -30.76 0.85
C ALA A 105 -14.10 -29.61 1.83
N GLY A 106 -14.43 -29.77 3.11
CA GLY A 106 -14.14 -28.79 4.16
C GLY A 106 -12.64 -28.51 4.31
N VAL A 107 -11.82 -29.56 4.42
CA VAL A 107 -10.35 -29.39 4.58
C VAL A 107 -9.73 -28.75 3.33
N LYS A 108 -10.16 -29.15 2.13
CA LYS A 108 -9.72 -28.51 0.88
C LYS A 108 -10.09 -27.02 0.83
N SER A 109 -11.29 -26.66 1.28
CA SER A 109 -11.73 -25.27 1.35
C SER A 109 -10.86 -24.46 2.32
N ILE A 110 -10.51 -25.03 3.48
CA ILE A 110 -9.61 -24.38 4.46
C ILE A 110 -8.22 -24.15 3.86
N ILE A 111 -7.65 -25.14 3.17
CA ILE A 111 -6.35 -24.99 2.48
C ILE A 111 -6.39 -23.84 1.46
N GLN A 112 -7.48 -23.72 0.70
CA GLN A 112 -7.66 -22.63 -0.27
C GLN A 112 -7.73 -21.27 0.43
N GLN A 113 -8.49 -21.14 1.52
CA GLN A 113 -8.58 -19.90 2.29
C GLN A 113 -7.22 -19.49 2.87
N ILE A 114 -6.46 -20.43 3.45
CA ILE A 114 -5.12 -20.16 3.98
C ILE A 114 -4.18 -19.72 2.86
N SER A 115 -4.24 -20.34 1.68
CA SER A 115 -3.43 -19.96 0.51
C SER A 115 -3.75 -18.54 0.02
N LEU A 116 -5.02 -18.14 0.04
CA LEU A 116 -5.43 -16.77 -0.28
C LEU A 116 -4.87 -15.77 0.74
N LEU A 117 -4.94 -16.08 2.04
CA LEU A 117 -4.35 -15.26 3.09
C LEU A 117 -2.83 -15.10 2.91
N GLN A 118 -2.12 -16.17 2.54
CA GLN A 118 -0.70 -16.09 2.22
C GLN A 118 -0.43 -15.13 1.06
N ALA A 119 -1.20 -15.22 -0.03
CA ALA A 119 -1.04 -14.33 -1.18
C ALA A 119 -1.24 -12.85 -0.81
N THR A 120 -2.12 -12.56 0.15
CA THR A 120 -2.28 -11.19 0.68
C THR A 120 -1.12 -10.72 1.55
N LEU A 121 -0.41 -11.62 2.23
CA LEU A 121 0.68 -11.29 3.15
C LEU A 121 2.06 -11.20 2.48
N VAL A 122 2.26 -11.90 1.35
CA VAL A 122 3.54 -11.92 0.59
C VAL A 122 4.10 -10.51 0.29
N PRO A 123 3.31 -9.52 -0.18
CA PRO A 123 3.80 -8.18 -0.46
C PRO A 123 4.42 -7.48 0.74
N TYR A 124 4.07 -7.91 1.96
CA TYR A 124 4.51 -7.27 3.19
C TYR A 124 5.78 -7.87 3.79
N THR A 125 6.37 -8.89 3.17
CA THR A 125 7.53 -9.62 3.72
C THR A 125 8.83 -9.41 2.96
N ASN A 126 8.82 -8.52 1.96
CA ASN A 126 9.98 -8.13 1.16
C ASN A 126 10.68 -6.89 1.72
#